data_AF-A0A357I0U3-F1
#
_entry.id   AF-A0A357I0U3-F1
#
_cell.length_a   1.000
_cell.length_b   1.000
_cell.length_c   1.000
_cell.angle_alpha   90.00
_cell.angle_beta   90.00
_cell.angle_gamma   90.00
#
_symmetry.space_group_name_H-M   'P 1'
#
loop_
_entity.id
_entity.type
_entity.pdbx_description
1 polymer ?
#
loop_
_entity_poly.entity_id
_entity_poly.type
_entity_poly.pdbx_seq_one_letter_code
_entity_poly.pdbx_strand_id
1 'polypeptide(L)'
;MQTTAKSIFAAISLLALPFGLASNSQAQSFNSASEQASSDLKSALTQLAETRAEIATDKIPLIREVSSLEDKVKQKTDELNRLRRLRDNSDLGLNRLRDQVEAMNAQNEYAAGLLDEFVRSFETRIDYSEVQLYSEAAEEARLALDDSDMSQADRFSKQIAVIGVALDRLEQLTGGYTF
;
A
#
# COMPACT_ATOMS: atom_id res chain seq x y z
N MET A 1 -11.73 -45.08 120.68
CA MET A 1 -11.51 -46.53 120.58
C MET A 1 -12.13 -47.00 119.28
N GLN A 2 -11.26 -47.53 118.40
CA GLN A 2 -11.51 -48.23 117.12
C GLN A 2 -12.22 -47.41 116.03
N THR A 3 -11.54 -46.63 115.16
CA THR A 3 -10.58 -46.97 114.08
C THR A 3 -11.17 -47.94 113.04
N THR A 4 -11.14 -47.76 111.72
CA THR A 4 -10.54 -46.77 110.80
C THR A 4 -10.98 -47.17 109.38
N ALA A 5 -11.06 -46.18 108.49
CA ALA A 5 -10.70 -46.24 107.06
C ALA A 5 -11.37 -47.28 106.14
N LYS A 6 -12.22 -46.81 105.21
CA LYS A 6 -12.44 -47.45 103.91
C LYS A 6 -12.12 -46.47 102.78
N SER A 7 -10.89 -46.63 102.28
CA SER A 7 -10.43 -46.52 100.90
C SER A 7 -10.96 -45.36 100.06
N ILE A 8 -10.19 -44.27 100.07
CA ILE A 8 -10.07 -43.33 98.94
C ILE A 8 -8.73 -43.68 98.25
N PHE A 9 -8.82 -44.04 96.98
CA PHE A 9 -7.88 -43.82 95.86
C PHE A 9 -7.74 -45.01 94.90
N ALA A 10 -7.80 -44.63 93.61
CA ALA A 10 -7.40 -45.36 92.41
C ALA A 10 -8.31 -46.48 91.87
N ALA A 11 -9.23 -46.11 90.97
CA ALA A 11 -9.21 -46.60 89.59
C ALA A 11 -10.42 -46.02 88.83
N ILE A 12 -10.12 -45.22 87.81
CA ILE A 12 -11.04 -44.67 86.84
C ILE A 12 -11.51 -45.82 85.93
N SER A 13 -12.79 -46.18 85.97
CA SER A 13 -13.45 -46.79 84.81
C SER A 13 -14.93 -46.42 84.86
N LEU A 14 -15.26 -45.36 84.14
CA LEU A 14 -15.98 -45.43 82.87
C LEU A 14 -17.49 -45.45 83.11
N LEU A 15 -18.03 -44.24 83.12
CA LEU A 15 -19.44 -43.92 83.05
C LEU A 15 -20.09 -44.72 81.92
N ALA A 16 -20.98 -45.63 82.28
CA ALA A 16 -21.97 -46.17 81.37
C ALA A 16 -23.08 -45.12 81.18
N LEU A 17 -23.27 -44.66 79.95
CA LEU A 17 -24.47 -44.07 79.33
C LEU A 17 -24.11 -43.74 77.85
N PRO A 18 -25.05 -43.83 76.90
CA PRO A 18 -25.07 -44.87 75.88
C PRO A 18 -24.37 -44.44 74.58
N PHE A 19 -23.26 -45.10 74.24
CA PHE A 19 -22.69 -45.08 72.89
C PHE A 19 -23.30 -46.22 72.07
N GLY A 20 -24.58 -46.10 71.79
CA GLY A 20 -25.30 -47.07 70.97
C GLY A 20 -26.48 -46.34 70.38
N LEU A 21 -26.27 -45.72 69.22
CA LEU A 21 -27.25 -45.38 68.17
C LEU A 21 -26.68 -44.43 67.09
N ALA A 22 -25.48 -43.84 67.29
CA ALA A 22 -24.88 -42.99 66.25
C ALA A 22 -24.19 -43.78 65.12
N SER A 23 -23.71 -45.01 65.37
CA SER A 23 -22.90 -45.76 64.40
C SER A 23 -23.61 -46.11 63.08
N ASN A 24 -24.95 -46.14 63.07
CA ASN A 24 -25.72 -46.36 61.82
C ASN A 24 -25.84 -45.08 60.98
N SER A 25 -25.74 -43.89 61.59
CA SER A 25 -25.85 -42.61 60.88
C SER A 25 -24.57 -42.27 60.12
N GLN A 26 -23.39 -42.50 60.72
CA GLN A 26 -22.11 -42.30 60.03
C GLN A 26 -21.83 -43.36 58.94
N ALA A 27 -22.30 -44.61 59.13
CA ALA A 27 -22.20 -45.64 58.11
C ALA A 27 -23.15 -45.39 56.92
N GLN A 28 -24.39 -44.94 57.18
CA GLN A 28 -25.29 -44.47 56.13
C GLN A 28 -24.72 -43.24 55.41
N SER A 29 -24.12 -42.28 56.13
CA SER A 29 -23.57 -41.06 55.51
C SER A 29 -22.35 -41.34 54.63
N PHE A 30 -21.51 -42.32 54.98
CA PHE A 30 -20.37 -42.71 54.15
C PHE A 30 -20.82 -43.42 52.88
N ASN A 31 -21.81 -44.32 53.00
CA ASN A 31 -22.36 -45.01 51.84
C ASN A 31 -23.08 -44.04 50.88
N SER A 32 -23.86 -43.09 51.43
CA SER A 32 -24.49 -42.04 50.62
C SER A 32 -23.48 -41.08 49.98
N ALA A 33 -22.39 -40.73 50.68
CA ALA A 33 -21.33 -39.91 50.12
C ALA A 33 -20.57 -40.64 48.98
N SER A 34 -20.38 -41.96 49.10
CA SER A 34 -19.77 -42.79 48.05
C SER A 34 -20.67 -42.93 46.82
N GLU A 35 -21.98 -43.09 47.02
CA GLU A 35 -22.97 -43.08 45.95
C GLU A 35 -23.04 -41.71 45.25
N GLN A 36 -23.02 -40.62 46.01
CA GLN A 36 -22.98 -39.25 45.47
C GLN A 36 -21.70 -39.02 44.66
N ALA A 37 -20.53 -39.39 45.18
CA ALA A 37 -19.26 -39.26 44.46
C ALA A 37 -19.23 -40.11 43.17
N SER A 38 -19.84 -41.29 43.18
CA SER A 38 -19.98 -42.15 42.01
C SER A 38 -20.92 -41.53 40.96
N SER A 39 -22.02 -40.91 41.42
CA SER A 39 -22.94 -40.17 40.57
C SER A 39 -22.27 -38.94 39.93
N ASP A 40 -21.52 -38.17 40.72
CA ASP A 40 -20.81 -36.98 40.25
C ASP A 40 -19.70 -37.35 39.25
N LEU A 41 -18.97 -38.44 39.50
CA LEU A 41 -17.99 -38.98 38.54
C LEU A 41 -18.66 -39.37 37.22
N LYS A 42 -19.81 -40.05 37.28
CA LYS A 42 -20.56 -40.43 36.08
C LYS A 42 -21.07 -39.21 35.31
N SER A 43 -21.54 -38.19 36.03
CA SER A 43 -21.97 -36.91 35.45
C SER A 43 -20.81 -36.20 34.76
N ALA A 44 -19.66 -36.08 35.43
CA ALA A 44 -18.46 -35.46 34.88
C ALA A 44 -17.92 -36.20 33.65
N LEU A 45 -17.95 -37.54 33.64
CA LEU A 45 -17.58 -38.34 32.49
C LEU A 45 -18.55 -38.14 31.30
N THR A 46 -19.83 -37.97 31.59
CA THR A 46 -20.85 -37.69 30.57
C THR A 46 -20.64 -36.30 29.96
N GLN A 47 -20.47 -35.28 30.80
CA GLN A 47 -20.17 -33.91 30.36
C GLN A 47 -18.87 -33.85 29.55
N LEU A 48 -17.82 -34.53 30.00
CA LEU A 48 -16.55 -34.60 29.26
C LEU A 48 -16.72 -35.25 27.88
N ALA A 49 -17.55 -36.29 27.77
CA ALA A 49 -17.83 -36.95 26.50
C ALA A 49 -18.63 -36.03 25.55
N GLU A 50 -19.62 -35.32 26.08
CA GLU A 50 -20.44 -34.36 25.33
C GLU A 50 -19.60 -33.18 24.82
N THR A 51 -18.82 -32.54 25.68
CA THR A 51 -17.92 -31.45 25.27
C THR A 51 -16.89 -31.89 24.23
N ARG A 52 -16.36 -33.12 24.34
CA ARG A 52 -15.45 -33.67 23.31
C ARG A 52 -16.16 -33.90 21.98
N ALA A 53 -17.42 -34.29 21.99
CA ALA A 53 -18.22 -34.47 20.79
C ALA A 53 -18.53 -33.12 20.12
N GLU A 54 -18.86 -32.09 20.89
CA GLU A 54 -19.06 -30.72 20.39
C GLU A 54 -17.76 -30.18 19.77
N ILE A 55 -16.63 -30.27 20.49
CA ILE A 55 -15.32 -29.84 19.97
C ILE A 55 -14.97 -30.57 18.67
N ALA A 56 -15.24 -31.89 18.60
CA ALA A 56 -14.96 -32.66 17.39
C ALA A 56 -15.85 -32.21 16.21
N THR A 57 -17.08 -31.82 16.48
CA THR A 57 -18.04 -31.32 15.47
C THR A 57 -17.62 -29.96 14.94
N ASP A 58 -17.16 -29.06 15.81
CA ASP A 58 -16.83 -27.67 15.45
C ASP A 58 -15.41 -27.50 14.88
N LYS A 59 -14.48 -28.39 15.24
CA LYS A 59 -13.08 -28.28 14.81
C LYS A 59 -12.92 -28.36 13.30
N ILE A 60 -13.62 -29.27 12.64
CA ILE A 60 -13.54 -29.44 11.17
C ILE A 60 -14.05 -28.20 10.42
N PRO A 61 -15.26 -27.66 10.69
CA PRO A 61 -15.72 -26.45 10.02
C PRO A 61 -14.82 -25.24 10.31
N LEU A 62 -14.34 -25.06 11.55
CA LEU A 62 -13.42 -23.97 11.88
C LEU A 62 -12.10 -24.04 11.11
N ILE A 63 -11.48 -25.21 11.02
CA ILE A 63 -10.24 -25.38 10.24
C ILE A 63 -10.49 -25.07 8.76
N ARG A 64 -11.62 -25.50 8.20
CA ARG A 64 -11.98 -25.19 6.81
C ARG A 64 -12.17 -23.68 6.59
N GLU A 65 -12.81 -23.00 7.53
CA GLU A 65 -13.00 -21.55 7.45
C GLU A 65 -11.67 -20.81 7.52
N VAL A 66 -10.79 -21.19 8.47
CA VAL A 66 -9.44 -20.64 8.58
C VAL A 66 -8.67 -20.84 7.29
N SER A 67 -8.61 -22.04 6.74
CA SER A 67 -7.92 -22.30 5.46
C SER A 67 -8.51 -21.46 4.31
N SER A 68 -9.83 -21.32 4.24
CA SER A 68 -10.48 -20.45 3.24
C SER A 68 -10.11 -18.97 3.42
N LEU A 69 -10.04 -18.49 4.67
CA LEU A 69 -9.63 -17.11 4.95
C LEU A 69 -8.15 -16.89 4.62
N GLU A 70 -7.27 -17.82 4.96
CA GLU A 70 -5.86 -17.79 4.60
C GLU A 70 -5.66 -17.73 3.08
N ASP A 71 -6.40 -18.55 2.33
CA ASP A 71 -6.39 -18.52 0.86
C ASP A 71 -6.85 -17.17 0.30
N LYS A 72 -7.90 -16.58 0.88
CA LYS A 72 -8.39 -15.24 0.49
C LYS A 72 -7.35 -14.15 0.79
N VAL A 73 -6.71 -14.20 1.95
CA VAL A 73 -5.64 -13.25 2.33
C VAL A 73 -4.49 -13.37 1.34
N LYS A 74 -4.07 -14.60 1.01
CA LYS A 74 -3.03 -14.85 0.01
C LYS A 74 -3.40 -14.25 -1.35
N GLN A 75 -4.61 -14.55 -1.85
CA GLN A 75 -5.09 -14.02 -3.12
C GLN A 75 -5.13 -12.48 -3.13
N LYS A 76 -5.62 -11.85 -2.07
CA LYS A 76 -5.68 -10.39 -1.94
C LYS A 76 -4.29 -9.76 -1.85
N THR A 77 -3.35 -10.43 -1.19
CA THR A 77 -1.96 -10.00 -1.10
C THR A 77 -1.29 -10.05 -2.48
N ASP A 78 -1.52 -11.11 -3.24
CA ASP A 78 -1.00 -11.26 -4.60
C ASP A 78 -1.59 -10.20 -5.54
N GLU A 79 -2.90 -9.92 -5.44
CA GLU A 79 -3.58 -8.87 -6.17
C GLU A 79 -3.01 -7.48 -5.83
N LEU A 80 -2.83 -7.17 -4.54
CA LEU A 80 -2.23 -5.92 -4.08
C LEU A 80 -0.80 -5.76 -4.61
N ASN A 81 0.01 -6.82 -4.55
CA ASN A 81 1.39 -6.79 -5.05
C ASN A 81 1.43 -6.56 -6.56
N ARG A 82 0.52 -7.17 -7.33
CA ARG A 82 0.37 -6.93 -8.77
C ARG A 82 0.01 -5.47 -9.06
N LEU A 83 -0.96 -4.91 -8.35
CA LEU A 83 -1.38 -3.52 -8.52
C LEU A 83 -0.28 -2.52 -8.15
N ARG A 84 0.46 -2.77 -7.07
CA ARG A 84 1.63 -1.95 -6.69
C ARG A 84 2.68 -1.94 -7.80
N ARG A 85 3.04 -3.09 -8.34
CA ARG A 85 3.99 -3.18 -9.47
C ARG A 85 3.50 -2.42 -10.70
N LEU A 86 2.21 -2.50 -11.02
CA LEU A 86 1.64 -1.76 -12.16
C LEU A 86 1.73 -0.25 -11.94
N ARG A 87 1.37 0.23 -10.73
CA ARG A 87 1.49 1.64 -10.36
C ARG A 87 2.95 2.10 -10.44
N ASP A 88 3.87 1.36 -9.82
CA ASP A 88 5.29 1.75 -9.81
C ASP A 88 5.87 1.81 -11.23
N ASN A 89 5.48 0.87 -12.11
CA ASN A 89 5.84 0.92 -13.53
C ASN A 89 5.24 2.14 -14.25
N SER A 90 3.99 2.48 -13.95
CA SER A 90 3.32 3.67 -14.51
C SER A 90 4.00 4.96 -14.05
N ASP A 91 4.37 5.06 -12.77
CA ASP A 91 5.04 6.23 -12.21
C ASP A 91 6.42 6.43 -12.85
N LEU A 92 7.17 5.33 -13.03
CA LEU A 92 8.44 5.34 -13.77
C LEU A 92 8.25 5.76 -15.23
N GLY A 93 7.20 5.28 -15.90
CA GLY A 93 6.87 5.68 -17.27
C GLY A 93 6.51 7.16 -17.38
N LEU A 94 5.71 7.66 -16.44
CA LEU A 94 5.29 9.06 -16.40
C LEU A 94 6.47 10.00 -16.13
N ASN A 95 7.37 9.65 -15.21
CA ASN A 95 8.57 10.46 -14.95
C ASN A 95 9.48 10.52 -16.17
N ARG A 96 9.74 9.38 -16.83
CA ARG A 96 10.49 9.38 -18.10
C ARG A 96 9.85 10.23 -19.18
N LEU A 97 8.51 10.20 -19.29
CA LEU A 97 7.79 11.01 -20.25
C LEU A 97 7.89 12.51 -19.91
N ARG A 98 7.84 12.88 -18.63
CA ARG A 98 8.06 14.26 -18.17
C ARG A 98 9.46 14.73 -18.52
N ASP A 99 10.48 13.93 -18.22
CA ASP A 99 11.87 14.25 -18.56
C ASP A 99 12.05 14.43 -20.07
N GLN A 100 11.38 13.59 -20.88
CA GLN A 100 11.40 13.72 -22.34
C GLN A 100 10.72 15.01 -22.82
N VAL A 101 9.55 15.36 -22.28
CA VAL A 101 8.83 16.59 -22.62
C VAL A 101 9.66 17.81 -22.23
N GLU A 102 10.27 17.81 -21.04
CA GLU A 102 11.17 18.89 -20.60
C GLU A 102 12.37 19.04 -21.54
N ALA A 103 13.02 17.92 -21.91
CA ALA A 103 14.12 17.94 -22.87
C ALA A 103 13.70 18.46 -24.26
N MET A 104 12.52 18.07 -24.75
CA MET A 104 11.97 18.57 -26.01
C MET A 104 11.65 20.06 -25.95
N ASN A 105 11.10 20.54 -24.83
CA ASN A 105 10.85 21.96 -24.62
C ASN A 105 12.15 22.77 -24.60
N ALA A 106 13.19 22.30 -23.92
CA ALA A 106 14.50 22.94 -23.91
C ALA A 106 15.13 22.97 -25.32
N GLN A 107 14.98 21.90 -26.11
CA GLN A 107 15.41 21.87 -27.50
C GLN A 107 14.64 22.88 -28.37
N ASN A 108 13.33 22.98 -28.19
CA ASN A 108 12.52 23.95 -28.89
C ASN A 108 12.90 25.39 -28.51
N GLU A 109 13.14 25.67 -27.24
CA GLU A 109 13.58 27.01 -26.80
C GLU A 109 14.97 27.36 -27.37
N TYR A 110 15.90 26.40 -27.37
CA TYR A 110 17.21 26.58 -28.00
C TYR A 110 17.09 26.83 -29.51
N ALA A 111 16.28 26.05 -30.22
CA ALA A 111 16.03 26.26 -31.65
C ALA A 111 15.37 27.62 -31.92
N ALA A 112 14.41 28.03 -31.08
CA ALA A 112 13.76 29.33 -31.17
C ALA A 112 14.77 30.48 -31.06
N GLY A 113 15.70 30.39 -30.10
CA GLY A 113 16.77 31.39 -29.94
C GLY A 113 17.72 31.43 -31.13
N LEU A 114 18.07 30.28 -31.71
CA LEU A 114 18.91 30.24 -32.90
C LEU A 114 18.22 30.86 -34.13
N LEU A 115 16.93 30.58 -34.29
CA LEU A 115 16.13 31.13 -35.38
C LEU A 115 15.89 32.65 -35.22
N ASP A 116 15.65 33.12 -33.99
CA ASP A 116 15.52 34.56 -33.71
C ASP A 116 16.82 35.31 -34.04
N GLU A 117 17.96 34.80 -33.58
CA GLU A 117 19.27 35.39 -33.87
C GLU A 117 19.59 35.37 -35.38
N PHE A 118 19.18 34.30 -36.08
CA PHE A 118 19.31 34.24 -37.54
C PHE A 118 18.51 35.37 -38.22
N VAL A 119 17.22 35.52 -37.89
CA VAL A 119 16.37 36.57 -38.47
C VAL A 119 16.92 37.97 -38.16
N ARG A 120 17.35 38.22 -36.91
CA ARG A 120 17.96 39.51 -36.50
C ARG A 120 19.24 39.82 -37.25
N SER A 121 20.09 38.82 -37.46
CA SER A 121 21.39 39.03 -38.11
C SER A 121 21.32 39.01 -39.64
N PHE A 122 20.24 38.49 -40.23
CA PHE A 122 20.09 38.36 -41.67
C PHE A 122 20.21 39.69 -42.42
N GLU A 123 19.47 40.73 -42.01
CA GLU A 123 19.52 42.07 -42.64
C GLU A 123 20.90 42.74 -42.50
N THR A 124 21.64 42.43 -41.43
CA THR A 124 22.99 42.98 -41.22
C THR A 124 24.08 42.28 -42.01
N ARG A 125 23.78 41.10 -42.58
CA ARG A 125 24.73 40.27 -43.34
C ARG A 125 24.58 40.39 -44.85
N ILE A 126 23.50 40.99 -45.33
CA ILE A 126 23.28 41.27 -46.75
C ILE A 126 23.85 42.65 -47.12
N ASP A 127 24.24 42.83 -48.38
CA ASP A 127 24.72 44.13 -48.86
C ASP A 127 23.60 45.16 -48.82
N TYR A 128 23.94 46.43 -48.58
CA TYR A 128 22.96 47.52 -48.47
C TYR A 128 22.04 47.64 -49.70
N SER A 129 22.56 47.33 -50.89
CA SER A 129 21.79 47.36 -52.14
C SER A 129 20.71 46.28 -52.21
N GLU A 130 20.83 45.21 -51.42
CA GLU A 130 19.93 44.05 -51.44
C GLU A 130 18.88 44.09 -50.33
N VAL A 131 19.04 44.97 -49.34
CA VAL A 131 18.15 45.07 -48.18
C VAL A 131 16.69 45.23 -48.60
N GLN A 132 16.42 46.04 -49.62
CA GLN A 132 15.06 46.27 -50.12
C GLN A 132 14.42 45.01 -50.73
N LEU A 133 15.21 44.09 -51.27
CA LEU A 133 14.69 42.87 -51.91
C LEU A 133 14.24 41.83 -50.88
N TYR A 134 14.80 41.88 -49.66
CA TYR A 134 14.58 40.87 -48.64
C TYR A 134 13.92 41.40 -47.35
N SER A 135 13.69 42.72 -47.25
CA SER A 135 13.13 43.39 -46.07
C SER A 135 11.71 42.90 -45.73
N GLU A 136 10.89 42.58 -46.73
CA GLU A 136 9.52 42.10 -46.49
C GLU A 136 9.51 40.76 -45.73
N ALA A 137 10.35 39.81 -46.15
CA ALA A 137 10.47 38.52 -45.49
C ALA A 137 11.04 38.63 -44.07
N ALA A 138 12.02 39.51 -43.87
CA ALA A 138 12.61 39.76 -42.55
C ALA A 138 11.61 40.46 -41.60
N GLU A 139 10.86 41.43 -42.10
CA GLU A 139 9.87 42.18 -41.31
C GLU A 139 8.66 41.30 -40.94
N GLU A 140 8.17 40.44 -41.85
CA GLU A 140 7.10 39.49 -41.55
C GLU A 140 7.50 38.52 -40.42
N ALA A 141 8.74 38.00 -40.46
CA ALA A 141 9.24 37.13 -39.40
C ALA A 141 9.45 37.88 -38.08
N ARG A 142 9.84 39.16 -38.12
CA ARG A 142 9.95 40.00 -36.91
C ARG A 142 8.59 40.30 -36.29
N LEU A 143 7.59 40.63 -37.09
CA LEU A 143 6.22 40.85 -36.62
C LEU A 143 5.62 39.57 -36.01
N ALA A 144 5.96 38.40 -36.54
CA ALA A 144 5.56 37.11 -35.97
C ALA A 144 6.19 36.84 -34.59
N LEU A 145 7.36 37.38 -34.29
CA LEU A 145 7.98 37.32 -32.96
C LEU A 145 7.28 38.23 -31.95
N ASP A 146 6.77 39.38 -32.39
CA ASP A 146 6.10 40.35 -31.53
C ASP A 146 4.61 40.03 -31.27
N ASP A 147 3.99 39.20 -32.10
CA ASP A 147 2.58 38.79 -31.95
C ASP A 147 2.42 37.79 -30.80
N SER A 148 1.83 38.19 -29.66
CA SER A 148 1.63 37.34 -28.49
C SER A 148 0.66 36.17 -28.71
N ASP A 149 -0.24 36.27 -29.69
CA ASP A 149 -1.31 35.29 -29.90
C ASP A 149 -0.87 34.15 -30.85
N MET A 150 0.29 34.30 -31.50
CA MET A 150 0.81 33.32 -32.45
C MET A 150 1.44 32.10 -31.75
N SER A 151 1.11 30.91 -32.24
CA SER A 151 1.69 29.67 -31.73
C SER A 151 3.18 29.56 -32.04
N GLN A 152 3.95 28.84 -31.21
CA GLN A 152 5.38 28.64 -31.45
C GLN A 152 5.67 27.96 -32.79
N ALA A 153 4.79 27.04 -33.23
CA ALA A 153 4.94 26.34 -34.51
C ALA A 153 4.74 27.28 -35.71
N ASP A 154 3.79 28.21 -35.62
CA ASP A 154 3.55 29.20 -36.67
C ASP A 154 4.71 30.20 -36.73
N ARG A 155 5.21 30.64 -35.58
CA ARG A 155 6.42 31.49 -35.49
C ARG A 155 7.63 30.81 -36.13
N PHE A 156 7.86 29.52 -35.83
CA PHE A 156 8.94 28.75 -36.44
C PHE A 156 8.77 28.68 -37.95
N SER A 157 7.55 28.46 -38.43
CA SER A 157 7.28 28.41 -39.88
C SER A 157 7.66 29.72 -40.56
N LYS A 158 7.37 30.87 -39.94
CA LYS A 158 7.77 32.20 -40.44
C LYS A 158 9.28 32.42 -40.40
N GLN A 159 9.96 32.02 -39.33
CA GLN A 159 11.42 32.12 -39.22
C GLN A 159 12.14 31.21 -40.24
N ILE A 160 11.63 29.99 -40.46
CA ILE A 160 12.17 29.06 -41.46
C ILE A 160 11.98 29.61 -42.88
N ALA A 161 10.90 30.36 -43.15
CA ALA A 161 10.72 31.01 -44.44
C ALA A 161 11.87 31.99 -44.77
N VAL A 162 12.38 32.73 -43.77
CA VAL A 162 13.55 33.61 -43.95
C VAL A 162 14.81 32.82 -44.28
N ILE A 163 15.00 31.65 -43.67
CA ILE A 163 16.09 30.73 -44.04
C ILE A 163 15.94 30.29 -45.50
N GLY A 164 14.73 29.97 -45.94
CA GLY A 164 14.44 29.65 -47.34
C GLY A 164 14.88 30.77 -48.29
N VAL A 165 14.49 32.01 -48.00
CA VAL A 165 14.90 33.20 -48.77
C VAL A 165 16.43 33.35 -48.79
N ALA A 166 17.10 33.10 -47.66
CA ALA A 166 18.55 33.16 -47.57
C ALA A 166 19.24 32.07 -48.42
N LEU A 167 18.65 30.88 -48.51
CA LEU A 167 19.14 29.79 -49.36
C LEU A 167 18.94 30.10 -50.84
N ASP A 168 17.79 30.64 -51.23
CA ASP A 168 17.51 31.06 -52.60
C ASP A 168 18.49 32.16 -53.05
N ARG A 169 18.76 33.13 -52.16
CA ARG A 169 19.80 34.15 -52.37
C ARG A 169 21.17 33.52 -52.59
N LEU A 170 21.54 32.53 -51.78
CA LEU A 170 22.84 31.84 -51.91
C LEU A 170 22.96 31.19 -53.28
N GLU A 171 21.91 30.51 -53.75
CA GLU A 171 21.88 29.91 -55.09
C GLU A 171 22.06 30.97 -56.19
N GLN A 172 21.32 32.08 -56.10
CA GLN A 172 21.43 33.19 -57.06
C GLN A 172 22.84 33.78 -57.12
N LEU A 173 23.49 33.98 -55.98
CA LEU A 173 24.87 34.48 -55.92
C LEU A 173 25.87 33.54 -56.58
N THR A 174 25.67 32.23 -56.48
CA THR A 174 26.54 31.24 -57.15
C THR A 174 26.37 31.21 -58.68
N GLY A 175 25.21 31.66 -59.18
CA GLY A 175 24.90 31.74 -60.61
C GLY A 175 25.35 33.03 -61.31
N GLY A 176 25.89 34.01 -60.58
CA GLY A 176 26.21 35.33 -61.10
C GLY A 176 24.99 36.26 -61.10
N TYR A 177 24.60 36.71 -59.91
CA TYR A 177 23.51 37.67 -59.75
C TYR A 177 24.00 39.10 -59.98
N THR A 178 23.21 39.90 -60.71
CA THR A 178 23.50 41.31 -60.97
C THR A 178 22.24 42.11 -60.60
N PHE A 179 22.40 43.09 -59.70
CA PHE A 179 21.32 43.95 -59.19
C PHE A 179 21.08 45.15 -60.12
#